data_AF-A0A2P5MZI8-F1
#
_entry.id   AF-A0A2P5MZI8-F1
#
_cell.length_a   1.000
_cell.length_b   1.000
_cell.length_c   1.000
_cell.angle_alpha   90.00
_cell.angle_beta   90.00
_cell.angle_gamma   90.00
#
_symmetry.space_group_name_H-M   'P 1'
#
loop_
_entity.id
_entity.type
_entity.pdbx_description
1 polymer ?
#
loop_
_entity_poly.entity_id
_entity_poly.type
_entity_poly.pdbx_seq_one_letter_code
_entity_poly.pdbx_strand_id
1 'polypeptide(L)'
;MSTATPLNPLTFPLSGTRLIEASAGTGKTYTIAALYVRLILGHGQDNELPARELLPPDILVVTFTEAATKELRERIRTRLTQAARYFRQQLDDGDDFLKPLRDSIEPSLWPASAHRLELAANWMDESSVYTIHGWCNRMLQQHAFDSGSLFR
;
A
#
# COMPACT_ATOMS: atom_id res chain seq x y z
N MET A 1 27.79 -9.97 -9.43
CA MET A 1 27.34 -9.13 -8.30
C MET A 1 26.32 -8.16 -8.85
N SER A 2 25.03 -8.34 -8.51
CA SER A 2 23.99 -7.40 -8.96
C SER A 2 24.13 -6.14 -8.12
N THR A 3 24.51 -5.03 -8.74
CA THR A 3 24.57 -3.73 -8.06
C THR A 3 23.16 -3.28 -7.76
N ALA A 4 22.78 -3.22 -6.48
CA ALA A 4 21.45 -2.77 -6.06
C ALA A 4 21.21 -1.33 -6.55
N THR A 5 20.20 -1.12 -7.38
CA THR A 5 19.78 0.21 -7.82
C THR A 5 19.07 0.93 -6.67
N PRO A 6 19.39 2.21 -6.38
CA PRO A 6 18.70 2.98 -5.37
C PRO A 6 17.19 2.99 -5.64
N LEU A 7 16.40 2.60 -4.63
CA LEU A 7 14.95 2.52 -4.75
C LEU A 7 14.34 3.92 -4.85
N ASN A 8 13.57 4.17 -5.92
CA ASN A 8 12.68 5.32 -6.01
C ASN A 8 11.22 4.84 -5.87
N PRO A 9 10.53 5.14 -4.75
CA PRO A 9 9.14 4.71 -4.54
C PRO A 9 8.16 5.22 -5.60
N LEU A 10 8.44 6.35 -6.26
CA LEU A 10 7.55 6.94 -7.26
C LEU A 10 7.52 6.14 -8.57
N THR A 11 8.66 5.61 -8.98
CA THR A 11 8.83 4.91 -10.27
C THR A 11 9.03 3.40 -10.13
N PHE A 12 9.11 2.88 -8.90
CA PHE A 12 9.23 1.45 -8.65
C PHE A 12 8.09 0.67 -9.33
N PRO A 13 8.37 -0.35 -10.15
CA PRO A 13 7.32 -1.13 -10.79
C PRO A 13 6.47 -1.88 -9.75
N LEU A 14 5.14 -1.79 -9.87
CA LEU A 14 4.20 -2.41 -8.94
C LEU A 14 3.63 -3.74 -9.46
N SER A 15 4.16 -4.23 -10.58
CA SER A 15 3.78 -5.51 -11.20
C SER A 15 4.91 -6.53 -11.18
N GLY A 16 4.50 -7.81 -11.25
CA GLY A 16 5.38 -8.97 -11.17
C GLY A 16 6.04 -9.15 -9.80
N THR A 17 7.02 -10.04 -9.75
CA THR A 17 7.79 -10.29 -8.53
C THR A 17 8.95 -9.30 -8.43
N ARG A 18 8.99 -8.53 -7.33
CA ARG A 18 10.05 -7.56 -7.07
C ARG A 18 10.67 -7.78 -5.70
N LEU A 19 11.98 -7.55 -5.59
CA LEU A 19 12.73 -7.64 -4.34
C LEU A 19 13.23 -6.24 -3.96
N ILE A 20 12.94 -5.80 -2.74
CA ILE A 20 13.47 -4.58 -2.16
C ILE A 20 14.38 -4.97 -1.01
N GLU A 21 15.67 -4.68 -1.13
CA GLU A 21 16.63 -4.82 -0.03
C GLU A 21 16.63 -3.55 0.82
N ALA A 22 16.51 -3.68 2.14
CA ALA A 22 16.43 -2.52 3.02
C ALA A 22 16.99 -2.79 4.43
N SER A 23 18.10 -2.11 4.74
CA SER A 23 18.80 -2.17 6.02
C SER A 23 18.07 -1.41 7.14
N ALA A 24 18.53 -1.55 8.38
CA ALA A 24 17.99 -0.75 9.49
C ALA A 24 18.13 0.75 9.19
N GLY A 25 17.09 1.53 9.48
CA GLY A 25 17.09 2.99 9.27
C GLY A 25 16.86 3.47 7.83
N THR A 26 16.75 2.60 6.81
CA THR A 26 16.62 3.02 5.40
C THR A 26 15.18 3.29 4.94
N GLY A 27 14.27 3.64 5.85
CA GLY A 27 12.91 4.04 5.48
C GLY A 27 11.99 2.92 4.97
N LYS A 28 12.23 1.64 5.30
CA LYS A 28 11.36 0.50 4.91
C LYS A 28 9.87 0.78 5.00
N THR A 29 9.44 1.25 6.16
CA THR A 29 8.02 1.47 6.45
C THR A 29 7.47 2.68 5.70
N TYR A 30 8.31 3.70 5.48
CA TYR A 30 7.99 4.83 4.61
C TYR A 30 7.75 4.36 3.18
N THR A 31 8.66 3.54 2.64
CA THR A 31 8.54 2.95 1.31
C THR A 31 7.25 2.15 1.17
N ILE A 32 6.93 1.25 2.11
CA ILE A 32 5.69 0.46 2.03
C ILE A 32 4.47 1.38 1.98
N ALA A 33 4.40 2.40 2.84
CA ALA A 33 3.28 3.33 2.86
C ALA A 33 3.18 4.17 1.57
N ALA A 34 4.32 4.56 0.99
CA ALA A 34 4.38 5.26 -0.30
C ALA A 34 3.89 4.38 -1.46
N LEU A 35 4.32 3.12 -1.53
CA LEU A 35 3.83 2.17 -2.55
C LEU A 35 2.33 1.90 -2.38
N TYR A 36 1.83 1.86 -1.13
CA TYR A 36 0.40 1.70 -0.86
C TYR A 36 -0.43 2.86 -1.42
N VAL A 37 0.02 4.11 -1.24
CA VAL A 37 -0.62 5.30 -1.86
C VAL A 37 -0.70 5.15 -3.37
N ARG A 38 0.39 4.70 -4.02
CA ARG A 38 0.40 4.49 -5.47
C ARG A 38 -0.57 3.40 -5.92
N LEU A 39 -0.70 2.31 -5.17
CA LEU A 39 -1.65 1.24 -5.47
C LEU A 39 -3.10 1.75 -5.40
N ILE A 40 -3.45 2.52 -4.37
CA ILE A 40 -4.79 3.14 -4.23
C ILE A 40 -5.09 4.10 -5.38
N LEU A 41 -4.10 4.86 -5.84
CA LEU A 41 -4.26 5.80 -6.95
C LEU A 41 -4.17 5.15 -8.34
N GLY A 42 -3.76 3.88 -8.44
CA GLY A 42 -3.42 3.26 -9.73
C GLY A 42 -2.22 3.92 -10.43
N HIS A 43 -1.32 4.57 -9.69
CA HIS A 43 -0.23 5.37 -10.26
C HIS A 43 0.93 4.50 -10.78
N GLY A 44 1.29 4.70 -12.06
CA GLY A 44 2.39 3.98 -12.74
C GLY A 44 2.06 2.52 -13.03
N GLN A 45 0.79 2.26 -13.37
CA GLN A 45 0.26 0.94 -13.72
C GLN A 45 0.07 0.88 -15.24
N ASP A 46 1.05 0.34 -15.95
CA ASP A 46 0.97 0.14 -17.41
C ASP A 46 0.09 -1.08 -17.72
N ASN A 47 -1.23 -0.93 -17.63
CA ASN A 47 -2.26 -1.92 -18.01
C ASN A 47 -2.19 -3.34 -17.36
N GLU A 48 -1.26 -3.62 -16.45
CA GLU A 48 -1.06 -4.95 -15.83
C GLU A 48 -1.83 -5.19 -14.53
N LEU A 49 -2.35 -4.14 -13.89
CA LEU A 49 -3.22 -4.25 -12.72
C LEU A 49 -4.71 -4.17 -13.09
N PRO A 50 -5.63 -4.60 -12.19
CA PRO A 50 -7.05 -4.60 -12.46
C PRO A 50 -7.53 -3.25 -12.99
N ALA A 51 -8.42 -3.27 -13.99
CA ALA A 51 -9.07 -2.05 -14.49
C ALA A 51 -9.92 -1.32 -13.43
N ARG A 52 -10.12 -1.94 -12.26
CA ARG A 52 -10.86 -1.38 -11.12
C ARG A 52 -9.93 -0.78 -10.08
N GLU A 53 -10.43 0.23 -9.39
CA GLU A 53 -9.78 0.84 -8.23
C GLU A 53 -9.55 -0.20 -7.12
N LEU A 54 -8.37 -0.14 -6.48
CA LEU A 54 -8.02 -0.97 -5.34
C LEU A 54 -8.46 -0.30 -4.04
N LEU A 55 -9.03 -1.09 -3.13
CA LEU A 55 -9.30 -0.69 -1.75
C LEU A 55 -8.34 -1.42 -0.79
N PRO A 56 -8.23 -0.98 0.48
CA PRO A 56 -7.36 -1.63 1.45
C PRO A 56 -7.54 -3.15 1.63
N PRO A 57 -8.76 -3.72 1.52
CA PRO A 57 -8.95 -5.18 1.55
C PRO A 57 -8.34 -5.90 0.33
N ASP A 58 -8.17 -5.22 -0.80
CA ASP A 58 -7.60 -5.78 -2.04
C ASP A 58 -6.06 -5.85 -2.03
N ILE A 59 -5.41 -5.21 -1.05
CA ILE A 59 -3.94 -5.14 -0.96
C ILE A 59 -3.47 -5.95 0.24
N LEU A 60 -2.95 -7.15 -0.02
CA LEU A 60 -2.38 -8.01 1.02
C LEU A 60 -1.00 -7.53 1.45
N VAL A 61 -0.84 -7.32 2.76
CA VAL A 61 0.45 -7.06 3.39
C VAL A 61 0.65 -8.04 4.54
N VAL A 62 1.77 -8.76 4.53
CA VAL A 62 2.11 -9.74 5.57
C VAL A 62 3.41 -9.37 6.28
N THR A 63 3.48 -9.60 7.59
CA THR A 63 4.67 -9.36 8.42
C THR A 63 4.82 -10.42 9.53
N PHE A 64 5.88 -10.36 10.31
CA PHE A 64 6.21 -11.41 11.30
C PHE A 64 5.47 -11.27 12.62
N THR A 65 5.19 -10.04 13.09
CA THR A 65 4.69 -9.81 14.45
C THR A 65 3.39 -9.00 14.47
N GLU A 66 2.55 -9.25 15.48
CA GLU A 66 1.31 -8.49 15.69
C GLU A 66 1.56 -7.01 16.04
N ALA A 67 2.72 -6.69 16.60
CA ALA A 67 3.12 -5.30 16.79
C ALA A 67 3.39 -4.61 15.44
N ALA A 68 4.09 -5.30 14.53
CA ALA A 68 4.37 -4.78 13.20
C ALA A 68 3.12 -4.63 12.33
N THR A 69 2.12 -5.51 12.46
CA THR A 69 0.83 -5.35 11.74
C THR A 69 0.13 -4.06 12.16
N LYS A 70 0.03 -3.81 13.47
CA LYS A 70 -0.58 -2.59 14.04
C LYS A 70 0.17 -1.35 13.61
N GLU A 71 1.50 -1.33 13.78
CA GLU A 71 2.34 -0.20 13.39
C GLU A 71 2.20 0.10 11.89
N LEU A 72 2.22 -0.94 11.05
CA LEU A 72 2.13 -0.78 9.60
C LEU A 72 0.77 -0.24 9.18
N ARG A 73 -0.32 -0.73 9.77
CA ARG A 73 -1.68 -0.23 9.53
C ARG A 73 -1.81 1.25 9.87
N GLU A 74 -1.31 1.67 11.04
CA GLU A 74 -1.30 3.06 11.49
C GLU A 74 -0.52 3.97 10.53
N ARG A 75 0.67 3.52 10.12
CA ARG A 75 1.55 4.28 9.21
C ARG A 75 0.94 4.42 7.82
N ILE A 76 0.35 3.37 7.27
CA ILE A 76 -0.36 3.42 5.98
C ILE A 76 -1.56 4.37 6.09
N ARG A 77 -2.40 4.25 7.13
CA ARG A 77 -3.53 5.15 7.37
C ARG A 77 -3.09 6.61 7.40
N THR A 78 -2.07 6.91 8.21
CA THR A 78 -1.51 8.26 8.34
C THR A 78 -1.04 8.80 7.00
N ARG A 79 -0.35 7.96 6.21
CA ARG A 79 0.17 8.35 4.90
C ARG A 79 -0.94 8.61 3.89
N LEU A 80 -1.98 7.78 3.85
CA LEU A 80 -3.16 7.99 3.01
C LEU A 80 -3.88 9.30 3.37
N THR A 81 -4.08 9.57 4.66
CA THR A 81 -4.67 10.83 5.15
C THR A 81 -3.82 12.04 4.76
N GLN A 82 -2.50 11.97 4.93
CA GLN A 82 -1.58 13.03 4.53
C GLN A 82 -1.66 13.30 3.02
N ALA A 83 -1.64 12.23 2.21
CA ALA A 83 -1.77 12.34 0.76
C ALA A 83 -3.12 12.97 0.38
N ALA A 84 -4.23 12.51 0.96
CA ALA A 84 -5.56 13.06 0.69
C ALA A 84 -5.62 14.58 0.97
N ARG A 85 -5.09 15.02 2.11
CA ARG A 85 -5.00 16.44 2.47
C ARG A 85 -4.13 17.24 1.50
N TYR A 86 -3.00 16.67 1.05
CA TYR A 86 -2.12 17.33 0.09
C TYR A 86 -2.77 17.49 -1.30
N PHE A 87 -3.51 16.48 -1.77
CA PHE A 87 -4.31 16.58 -3.01
C PHE A 87 -5.45 17.60 -2.89
N ARG A 88 -5.99 17.83 -1.68
CA ARG A 88 -6.97 18.90 -1.40
C ARG A 88 -6.37 20.28 -1.22
N GLN A 89 -5.04 20.41 -1.28
CA GLN A 89 -4.34 21.67 -0.97
C GLN A 89 -4.62 22.15 0.47
N GLN A 90 -4.90 21.22 1.40
CA GLN A 90 -5.08 21.48 2.84
C GLN A 90 -3.79 21.26 3.64
N LEU A 91 -2.68 21.13 2.93
CA LEU A 91 -1.34 20.91 3.44
C LEU A 91 -0.40 21.69 2.53
N ASP A 92 0.29 22.67 3.11
CA ASP A 92 1.07 23.66 2.35
C ASP A 92 2.32 23.04 1.69
N ASP A 93 2.92 22.03 2.34
CA ASP A 93 4.12 21.38 1.84
C ASP A 93 3.98 19.86 1.76
N GLY A 94 4.24 19.32 0.57
CA GLY A 94 4.35 17.88 0.32
C GLY A 94 5.80 17.44 0.50
N ASP A 95 6.03 16.19 0.89
CA ASP A 95 7.39 15.66 0.91
C ASP A 95 7.89 15.31 -0.50
N ASP A 96 9.14 14.84 -0.57
CA ASP A 96 9.83 14.49 -1.83
C ASP A 96 9.17 13.34 -2.61
N PHE A 97 8.13 12.71 -2.06
CA PHE A 97 7.30 11.73 -2.75
C PHE A 97 5.96 12.33 -3.18
N LEU A 98 5.25 13.07 -2.30
CA LEU A 98 3.92 13.59 -2.59
C LEU A 98 3.93 14.68 -3.66
N LYS A 99 4.95 15.55 -3.65
CA LYS A 99 5.14 16.60 -4.67
C LYS A 99 5.16 16.00 -6.09
N PRO A 100 6.15 15.15 -6.45
CA PRO A 100 6.21 14.61 -7.81
C PRO A 100 5.08 13.63 -8.14
N LEU A 101 4.48 12.95 -7.14
CA LEU A 101 3.30 12.13 -7.35
C LEU A 101 2.06 12.95 -7.74
N ARG A 102 1.86 14.13 -7.13
CA ARG A 102 0.75 15.00 -7.50
C ARG A 102 1.00 15.65 -8.86
N ASP A 103 2.24 16.04 -9.12
CA ASP A 103 2.65 16.66 -10.39
C ASP A 103 2.55 15.71 -11.59
N SER A 104 2.57 14.39 -11.36
CA SER A 104 2.33 13.37 -12.41
C SER A 104 0.84 13.10 -12.67
N ILE A 105 -0.07 13.73 -11.93
CA ILE A 105 -1.52 13.55 -12.06
C ILE A 105 -2.15 14.89 -12.48
N GLU A 106 -3.00 14.84 -13.51
CA GLU A 106 -3.73 16.01 -14.01
C GLU A 106 -4.47 16.76 -12.88
N PRO A 107 -4.34 18.10 -12.77
CA PRO A 107 -4.98 18.88 -11.70
C PRO A 107 -6.50 18.70 -11.59
N SER A 108 -7.17 18.40 -12.70
CA SER A 108 -8.61 18.11 -12.74
C SER A 108 -8.99 16.82 -11.98
N LEU A 109 -8.04 15.89 -11.82
CA LEU A 109 -8.23 14.62 -11.11
C LEU A 109 -7.90 14.72 -9.61
N TRP A 110 -7.29 15.81 -9.15
CA TRP A 110 -6.86 15.93 -7.75
C TRP A 110 -8.00 15.75 -6.73
N PRO A 111 -9.21 16.31 -6.93
CA PRO A 111 -10.32 16.07 -6.00
C PRO A 111 -10.74 14.60 -5.92
N ALA A 112 -10.76 13.90 -7.06
CA ALA A 112 -11.07 12.47 -7.11
C ALA A 112 -9.98 11.63 -6.43
N SER A 113 -8.70 11.92 -6.71
CA SER A 113 -7.56 11.28 -6.04
C SER A 113 -7.59 11.48 -4.52
N ALA A 114 -7.89 12.69 -4.05
CA ALA A 114 -8.05 12.97 -2.63
C ALA A 114 -9.18 12.16 -2.00
N HIS A 115 -10.33 12.06 -2.67
CA HIS A 115 -11.46 11.29 -2.19
C HIS A 115 -11.12 9.80 -2.08
N ARG A 116 -10.49 9.22 -3.10
CA ARG A 116 -10.03 7.83 -3.08
C ARG A 116 -9.08 7.55 -1.92
N LEU A 117 -8.10 8.43 -1.70
CA LEU A 117 -7.13 8.31 -0.61
C LEU A 117 -7.80 8.39 0.77
N GLU A 118 -8.76 9.28 0.94
CA GLU A 118 -9.51 9.40 2.20
C GLU A 118 -10.40 8.17 2.45
N LEU A 119 -11.11 7.70 1.42
CA LEU A 119 -11.89 6.46 1.51
C LEU A 119 -10.99 5.28 1.92
N ALA A 120 -9.83 5.14 1.29
CA ALA A 120 -8.86 4.12 1.65
C ALA A 120 -8.37 4.28 3.11
N ALA A 121 -8.10 5.51 3.57
CA ALA A 121 -7.71 5.75 4.95
C ALA A 121 -8.80 5.33 5.96
N ASN A 122 -10.07 5.56 5.63
CA ASN A 122 -11.21 5.15 6.46
C ASN A 122 -11.41 3.62 6.48
N TRP A 123 -11.08 2.94 5.39
CA TRP A 123 -11.17 1.49 5.25
C TRP A 123 -9.99 0.72 5.87
N MET A 124 -9.01 1.39 6.47
CA MET A 124 -7.82 0.72 6.99
C MET A 124 -8.09 -0.25 8.14
N ASP A 125 -9.21 -0.13 8.86
CA ASP A 125 -9.60 -1.14 9.88
C ASP A 125 -9.93 -2.50 9.25
N GLU A 126 -10.44 -2.49 8.02
CA GLU A 126 -10.74 -3.68 7.22
C GLU A 126 -9.58 -4.08 6.29
N SER A 127 -8.40 -3.48 6.47
CA SER A 127 -7.24 -3.74 5.60
C SER A 127 -6.72 -5.17 5.73
N SER A 128 -6.27 -5.74 4.61
CA SER A 128 -5.63 -7.05 4.54
C SER A 128 -4.17 -7.01 5.02
N VAL A 129 -3.95 -6.50 6.24
CA VAL A 129 -2.64 -6.45 6.92
C VAL A 129 -2.58 -7.49 8.02
N TYR A 130 -1.81 -8.55 7.83
CA TYR A 130 -1.79 -9.73 8.70
C TYR A 130 -0.37 -10.13 9.11
N THR A 131 -0.28 -10.96 10.16
CA THR A 131 0.92 -11.78 10.33
C THR A 131 0.94 -12.89 9.29
N ILE A 132 2.12 -13.43 8.96
CA ILE A 132 2.26 -14.57 8.05
C ILE A 132 1.36 -15.73 8.52
N HIS A 133 1.42 -16.08 9.81
CA HIS A 133 0.60 -17.15 10.39
C HIS A 133 -0.90 -16.81 10.38
N GLY A 134 -1.27 -15.57 10.70
CA GLY A 134 -2.66 -15.12 10.66
C GLY A 134 -3.28 -15.24 9.27
N TRP A 135 -2.52 -14.87 8.23
CA TRP A 135 -2.94 -15.03 6.84
C TRP A 135 -3.09 -16.51 6.44
N CYS A 136 -2.09 -17.35 6.72
CA CYS A 136 -2.17 -18.78 6.40
C CYS A 136 -3.36 -19.45 7.08
N ASN A 137 -3.60 -19.16 8.37
CA ASN A 137 -4.74 -19.71 9.10
C ASN A 137 -6.08 -19.26 8.50
N ARG A 138 -6.20 -17.98 8.11
CA ARG A 138 -7.39 -17.45 7.43
C ARG A 138 -7.65 -18.17 6.11
N MET A 139 -6.63 -18.38 5.29
CA MET A 139 -6.76 -19.11 4.02
C MET A 139 -7.23 -20.54 4.21
N LEU A 140 -6.68 -21.24 5.20
CA LEU A 140 -7.10 -22.60 5.54
C LEU A 140 -8.57 -22.65 5.99
N GLN A 141 -9.02 -21.67 6.79
CA GLN A 141 -10.40 -21.59 7.24
C GLN A 141 -11.38 -21.24 6.11
N GLN A 142 -11.01 -20.30 5.23
CA GLN A 142 -11.84 -19.87 4.11
C GLN A 142 -11.94 -20.93 3.00
N HIS A 143 -10.91 -21.76 2.86
CA HIS A 143 -10.85 -22.89 1.93
C HIS A 143 -10.86 -24.24 2.67
N ALA A 144 -11.57 -24.34 3.80
CA ALA A 144 -11.61 -25.56 4.61
C ALA A 144 -12.06 -26.79 3.82
N PHE A 145 -12.93 -26.58 2.82
CA PHE A 145 -13.40 -27.63 1.91
C PHE A 145 -12.34 -28.09 0.90
N ASP A 146 -11.49 -27.20 0.39
CA ASP A 146 -10.43 -27.53 -0.57
C ASP A 146 -9.14 -28.02 0.11
N SER A 147 -8.93 -27.67 1.39
CA SER A 147 -7.72 -28.00 2.16
C SER A 147 -7.78 -29.35 2.89
N GLY A 148 -8.89 -30.10 2.80
CA GLY A 148 -9.03 -31.43 3.41
C GLY A 148 -9.00 -31.43 4.94
N SER A 149 -9.13 -30.27 5.59
CA SER A 149 -9.20 -30.14 7.04
C SER A 149 -10.55 -30.62 7.54
N LEU A 150 -10.67 -31.94 7.75
CA LEU A 150 -11.79 -32.57 8.46
C LEU A 150 -12.07 -31.81 9.76
N PHE A 151 -13.32 -31.36 9.91
CA PHE A 151 -13.92 -30.98 11.18
C PHE A 151 -13.54 -32.00 12.26
N ARG A 152 -12.95 -31.53 13.36
CA ARG A 152 -13.00 -32.18 14.67
C ARG A 152 -13.36 -31.15 15.72
#